data_AF-A0A7W2ISA9-F1
#
_entry.id   AF-A0A7W2ISA9-F1
#
_cell.length_a   1.000
_cell.length_b   1.000
_cell.length_c   1.000
_cell.angle_alpha   90.00
_cell.angle_beta   90.00
_cell.angle_gamma   90.00
#
_symmetry.space_group_name_H-M   'P 1'
#
loop_
_entity.id
_entity.type
_entity.pdbx_description
1 polymer ?
#
loop_
_entity_poly.entity_id
_entity_poly.type
_entity_poly.pdbx_seq_one_letter_code
_entity_poly.pdbx_strand_id
1 'polypeptide(L)'
;MNIWILSSGLLGVLTALVHVFAGQVDPVRPFLKSELADAAKATLLACWHLVSVTLLVSSLMLTYVGWFGLYSFYLPIQLVGGVYILFALVFVVVGWHFFGGKVFVKLPQWILLLPIGLLASYGAMPV
;
A
#
# COMPACT_ATOMS: atom_id res chain seq x y z
N MET A 1 13.06 -19.05 -6.82
CA MET A 1 11.75 -18.42 -6.54
C MET A 1 11.47 -18.48 -5.05
N ASN A 2 11.08 -17.36 -4.46
CA ASN A 2 10.61 -17.27 -3.08
C ASN A 2 9.10 -16.98 -3.12
N ILE A 3 8.29 -17.97 -2.73
CA ILE A 3 6.83 -17.91 -2.89
C ILE A 3 6.19 -16.81 -2.02
N TRP A 4 6.73 -16.56 -0.82
CA TRP A 4 6.20 -15.55 0.10
C TRP A 4 6.37 -14.13 -0.46
N ILE A 5 7.58 -13.81 -0.94
CA ILE A 5 7.87 -12.52 -1.57
C ILE A 5 7.10 -12.38 -2.90
N LEU A 6 6.97 -13.46 -3.68
CA LEU A 6 6.21 -13.43 -4.93
C LEU A 6 4.72 -13.17 -4.69
N SER A 7 4.09 -13.88 -3.75
CA SER A 7 2.70 -13.64 -3.35
C SER A 7 2.50 -12.22 -2.84
N SER A 8 3.45 -11.68 -2.07
CA SER A 8 3.46 -10.29 -1.64
C SER A 8 3.46 -9.32 -2.83
N GLY A 9 4.32 -9.56 -3.83
CA GLY A 9 4.42 -8.72 -5.02
C GLY A 9 3.16 -8.72 -5.87
N LEU A 10 2.59 -9.90 -6.13
CA LEU A 10 1.35 -10.03 -6.92
C LEU A 10 0.15 -9.38 -6.23
N LEU A 11 0.01 -9.59 -4.92
CA LEU A 11 -1.01 -8.91 -4.12
C LEU A 11 -0.79 -7.39 -4.11
N GLY A 12 0.47 -6.95 -4.08
CA GLY A 12 0.85 -5.55 -4.20
C GLY A 12 0.44 -4.92 -5.53
N VAL A 13 0.70 -5.59 -6.66
CA VAL A 13 0.29 -5.12 -7.99
C VAL A 13 -1.23 -5.00 -8.06
N LEU A 14 -1.97 -6.03 -7.61
CA LEU A 14 -3.43 -5.97 -7.53
C LEU A 14 -3.89 -4.78 -6.68
N THR A 15 -3.26 -4.55 -5.53
CA THR A 15 -3.60 -3.45 -4.62
C THR A 15 -3.31 -2.09 -5.25
N ALA A 16 -2.21 -1.93 -5.99
CA ALA A 16 -1.90 -0.70 -6.71
C ALA A 16 -2.96 -0.41 -7.79
N LEU A 17 -3.40 -1.43 -8.54
CA LEU A 17 -4.47 -1.30 -9.53
C LEU A 17 -5.79 -0.91 -8.88
N VAL A 18 -6.19 -1.61 -7.80
CA VAL A 18 -7.41 -1.28 -7.03
C VAL A 18 -7.33 0.15 -6.51
N HIS A 19 -6.20 0.56 -5.92
CA HIS A 19 -5.99 1.90 -5.42
C HIS A 19 -6.19 2.95 -6.52
N VAL A 20 -5.50 2.84 -7.66
CA VAL A 20 -5.58 3.82 -8.76
C VAL A 20 -6.98 3.87 -9.38
N PHE A 21 -7.60 2.72 -9.67
CA PHE A 21 -8.82 2.68 -10.47
C PHE A 21 -10.10 2.71 -9.63
N ALA A 22 -10.22 1.82 -8.64
CA ALA A 22 -11.41 1.74 -7.80
C ALA A 22 -11.34 2.72 -6.62
N GLY A 23 -10.15 2.89 -6.05
CA GLY A 23 -9.93 3.69 -4.86
C GLY A 23 -10.21 5.17 -5.06
N GLN A 24 -10.24 5.71 -6.28
CA GLN A 24 -10.52 7.13 -6.53
C GLN A 24 -11.99 7.53 -6.25
N VAL A 25 -12.92 6.58 -6.21
CA VAL A 25 -14.36 6.86 -6.22
C VAL A 25 -14.82 7.57 -4.95
N ASP A 26 -14.38 7.08 -3.78
CA ASP A 26 -14.84 7.57 -2.47
C ASP A 26 -13.97 8.69 -1.85
N PRO A 27 -12.64 8.70 -1.98
CA PRO A 27 -11.79 9.78 -1.47
C PRO A 27 -11.53 10.87 -2.51
N VAL A 28 -11.05 10.52 -3.72
CA VAL A 28 -10.52 11.50 -4.69
C VAL A 28 -11.61 12.35 -5.31
N ARG A 29 -12.62 11.71 -5.92
CA ARG A 29 -13.69 12.44 -6.61
C ARG A 29 -14.45 13.38 -5.68
N PRO A 30 -14.76 13.01 -4.42
CA PRO A 30 -15.44 13.92 -3.51
C PRO A 30 -14.57 15.10 -3.05
N PHE A 31 -13.30 14.92 -2.69
CA PHE A 31 -12.50 16.08 -2.24
C PHE A 31 -12.22 17.07 -3.37
N LEU A 32 -12.07 16.59 -4.63
CA LEU A 32 -11.91 17.49 -5.78
C LEU A 32 -13.15 18.36 -6.03
N LYS A 33 -14.33 17.87 -5.66
CA LYS A 33 -15.61 18.60 -5.74
C LYS A 33 -15.95 19.41 -4.49
N SER A 34 -15.12 19.36 -3.45
CA SER A 34 -15.36 20.09 -2.21
C SER A 34 -15.02 21.58 -2.33
N GLU A 35 -15.36 22.35 -1.30
CA GLU A 35 -15.03 23.78 -1.18
C GLU A 35 -13.58 24.04 -0.70
N LEU A 36 -12.70 23.03 -0.71
CA LEU A 36 -11.29 23.22 -0.37
C LEU A 36 -10.60 24.17 -1.36
N ALA A 37 -9.64 24.97 -0.85
CA ALA A 37 -8.77 25.80 -1.68
C ALA A 37 -8.00 24.94 -2.70
N ASP A 38 -7.78 25.49 -3.90
CA ASP A 38 -7.16 24.76 -5.01
C ASP A 38 -5.77 24.21 -4.67
N ALA A 39 -4.98 24.95 -3.88
CA ALA A 39 -3.69 24.48 -3.40
C ALA A 39 -3.83 23.19 -2.56
N ALA A 40 -4.80 23.13 -1.64
CA ALA A 40 -5.03 21.93 -0.83
C ALA A 40 -5.52 20.74 -1.67
N LYS A 41 -6.42 20.98 -2.63
CA LYS A 41 -6.87 19.94 -3.59
C LYS A 41 -5.71 19.39 -4.40
N ALA A 42 -4.86 20.27 -4.93
CA ALA A 42 -3.68 19.88 -5.71
C ALA A 42 -2.69 19.06 -4.87
N THR A 43 -2.43 19.46 -3.62
CA THR A 43 -1.55 18.70 -2.72
C THR A 43 -2.13 17.32 -2.41
N LEU A 44 -3.42 17.19 -2.11
CA LEU A 44 -4.05 15.89 -1.83
C LEU A 44 -4.04 14.97 -3.06
N LEU A 45 -4.29 15.52 -4.25
CA LEU A 45 -4.20 14.76 -5.49
C LEU A 45 -2.76 14.31 -5.80
N ALA A 46 -1.76 15.16 -5.52
CA ALA A 46 -0.36 14.78 -5.62
C ALA A 46 -0.02 13.65 -4.64
N CYS A 47 -0.42 13.76 -3.36
CA CYS A 47 -0.23 12.72 -2.35
C CYS A 47 -0.84 11.37 -2.78
N TRP A 48 -2.04 11.38 -3.37
CA TRP A 48 -2.67 10.20 -3.94
C TRP A 48 -1.79 9.50 -4.99
N HIS A 49 -1.26 10.26 -5.94
CA HIS A 49 -0.40 9.71 -6.99
C HIS A 49 0.99 9.30 -6.48
N LEU A 50 1.55 9.98 -5.48
CA LEU A 50 2.79 9.56 -4.83
C LEU A 50 2.64 8.18 -4.16
N VAL A 51 1.51 7.94 -3.48
CA VAL A 51 1.19 6.60 -2.94
C VAL A 51 0.99 5.59 -4.08
N SER A 52 0.27 5.95 -5.14
CA SER A 52 0.06 5.09 -6.32
C SER A 52 1.38 4.61 -6.93
N VAL A 53 2.33 5.53 -7.17
CA VAL A 53 3.66 5.22 -7.71
C VAL A 53 4.44 4.34 -6.74
N THR A 54 4.42 4.67 -5.45
CA THR A 54 5.13 3.90 -4.41
C THR A 54 4.62 2.46 -4.36
N LEU A 55 3.29 2.26 -4.35
CA LEU A 55 2.68 0.93 -4.35
C LEU A 55 3.06 0.14 -5.60
N LEU A 56 2.98 0.74 -6.79
CA LEU A 56 3.29 0.04 -8.04
C LEU A 56 4.77 -0.36 -8.09
N VAL A 57 5.69 0.57 -7.87
CA VAL A 57 7.14 0.32 -8.00
C VAL A 57 7.61 -0.71 -6.98
N SER A 58 7.20 -0.58 -5.72
CA SER A 58 7.57 -1.54 -4.68
C SER A 58 6.99 -2.93 -4.94
N SER A 59 5.76 -3.02 -5.46
CA SER A 59 5.13 -4.29 -5.85
C SER A 59 5.84 -4.97 -7.03
N LEU A 60 6.28 -4.20 -8.02
CA LEU A 60 7.08 -4.72 -9.13
C LEU A 60 8.43 -5.25 -8.63
N MET A 61 9.08 -4.55 -7.70
CA MET A 61 10.31 -5.03 -7.07
C MET A 61 10.10 -6.33 -6.29
N LEU A 62 9.04 -6.40 -5.47
CA LEU A 62 8.66 -7.63 -4.74
C LEU A 62 8.41 -8.79 -5.71
N THR A 63 7.67 -8.55 -6.80
CA THR A 63 7.38 -9.57 -7.80
C THR A 63 8.65 -10.07 -8.47
N TYR A 64 9.54 -9.15 -8.87
CA TYR A 64 10.82 -9.47 -9.49
C TYR A 64 11.73 -10.27 -8.55
N VAL A 65 11.94 -9.80 -7.32
CA VAL A 65 12.78 -10.49 -6.32
C VAL A 65 12.19 -11.85 -5.95
N GLY A 66 10.87 -11.94 -5.78
CA GLY A 66 10.17 -13.19 -5.49
C GLY A 66 10.30 -14.21 -6.62
N TRP A 67 10.14 -13.79 -7.87
CA TRP A 67 10.27 -14.66 -9.04
C TRP A 67 11.69 -15.24 -9.15
N PHE A 68 12.70 -14.38 -9.14
CA PHE A 68 14.10 -14.80 -9.31
C PHE A 68 14.76 -15.34 -8.03
N GLY A 69 14.16 -15.11 -6.85
CA GLY A 69 14.71 -15.58 -5.57
C GLY A 69 16.02 -14.88 -5.17
N LEU A 70 16.09 -13.56 -5.31
CA LEU A 70 17.33 -12.79 -5.14
C LEU A 70 17.63 -12.50 -3.66
N TYR A 71 18.45 -13.35 -3.02
CA TYR A 71 18.83 -13.20 -1.60
C TYR A 71 19.51 -11.88 -1.25
N SER A 72 20.29 -11.29 -2.17
CA SER A 72 20.95 -10.00 -1.97
C SER A 72 19.99 -8.83 -1.73
N PHE A 73 18.70 -9.00 -2.04
CA PHE A 73 17.66 -7.99 -1.87
C PHE A 73 16.85 -8.16 -0.58
N TYR A 74 17.14 -9.13 0.29
CA TYR A 74 16.28 -9.43 1.43
C TYR A 74 16.17 -8.28 2.43
N LEU A 75 17.26 -7.55 2.70
CA LEU A 75 17.20 -6.34 3.54
C LEU A 75 16.29 -5.25 2.91
N PRO A 76 16.46 -4.84 1.63
CA PRO A 76 15.50 -3.98 0.95
C PRO A 76 14.04 -4.48 0.98
N ILE A 77 13.81 -5.79 0.80
CA ILE A 77 12.47 -6.37 0.88
C ILE A 77 11.88 -6.25 2.29
N GLN A 78 12.67 -6.47 3.35
CA GLN A 78 12.19 -6.24 4.72
C GLN A 78 11.81 -4.78 4.95
N LEU A 79 12.60 -3.83 4.44
CA LEU A 79 12.27 -2.40 4.56
C LEU A 79 10.97 -2.06 3.83
N VAL A 80 10.77 -2.60 2.62
CA VAL A 80 9.49 -2.45 1.91
C VAL A 80 8.34 -3.10 2.67
N GLY A 81 8.53 -4.29 3.23
CA GLY A 81 7.55 -4.95 4.09
C GLY A 81 7.14 -4.07 5.27
N GLY A 82 8.13 -3.46 5.94
CA GLY A 82 7.91 -2.47 7.00
C GLY A 82 7.10 -1.25 6.54
N VAL A 83 7.40 -0.70 5.37
CA VAL A 83 6.62 0.42 4.79
C VAL A 83 5.15 0.05 4.58
N TYR A 84 4.85 -1.15 4.05
CA TYR A 84 3.47 -1.61 3.89
C TYR A 84 2.74 -1.78 5.22
N ILE A 85 3.40 -2.31 6.24
CA ILE A 85 2.85 -2.41 7.61
C ILE A 85 2.57 -1.01 8.16
N LEU A 86 3.50 -0.07 8.02
CA LEU A 86 3.32 1.31 8.47
C LEU A 86 2.18 2.01 7.73
N PHE A 87 2.03 1.80 6.42
CA PHE A 87 0.90 2.33 5.67
C PHE A 87 -0.43 1.75 6.18
N ALA A 88 -0.50 0.44 6.42
CA ALA A 88 -1.70 -0.17 7.01
C ALA A 88 -2.03 0.45 8.38
N LEU A 89 -1.02 0.66 9.23
CA LEU A 89 -1.19 1.32 10.53
C LEU A 89 -1.68 2.77 10.40
N VAL A 90 -1.17 3.55 9.44
CA VAL A 90 -1.67 4.91 9.16
C VAL A 90 -3.17 4.89 8.84
N PHE A 91 -3.62 3.97 7.98
CA PHE A 91 -5.05 3.84 7.66
C PHE A 91 -5.90 3.47 8.88
N VAL A 92 -5.40 2.57 9.73
CA VAL A 92 -6.10 2.18 10.97
C VAL A 92 -6.17 3.34 11.95
N VAL A 93 -5.05 4.03 12.22
CA VAL A 93 -4.98 5.12 13.20
C VAL A 93 -5.80 6.32 12.76
N VAL A 94 -5.61 6.78 11.51
CA VAL A 94 -6.38 7.91 10.96
C VAL A 94 -7.86 7.55 10.87
N GLY A 95 -8.18 6.36 10.36
CA GLY A 95 -9.57 5.93 10.26
C GLY A 95 -10.24 5.74 11.62
N TRP A 96 -9.51 5.30 12.64
CA TRP A 96 -10.00 5.25 14.01
C TRP A 96 -10.33 6.65 14.54
N HIS A 97 -9.47 7.63 14.30
CA HIS A 97 -9.71 9.02 14.71
C HIS A 97 -11.02 9.58 14.12
N PHE A 98 -11.31 9.30 12.84
CA PHE A 98 -12.51 9.83 12.17
C PHE A 98 -13.77 8.95 12.31
N PHE A 99 -13.62 7.63 12.45
CA PHE A 99 -14.73 6.67 12.34
C PHE A 99 -14.86 5.70 13.52
N GLY A 100 -13.94 5.76 14.50
CA GLY A 100 -13.85 4.79 15.59
C GLY A 100 -13.79 3.35 15.06
N GLY A 101 -14.55 2.44 15.69
CA GLY A 101 -14.63 1.04 15.26
C GLY A 101 -15.15 0.82 13.84
N LYS A 102 -15.78 1.82 13.20
CA LYS A 102 -16.25 1.71 11.80
C LYS A 102 -15.10 1.80 10.79
N VAL A 103 -13.86 2.06 11.23
CA VAL A 103 -12.66 2.08 10.37
C VAL A 103 -12.52 0.80 9.54
N PHE A 104 -12.84 -0.35 10.14
CA PHE A 104 -12.67 -1.66 9.51
C PHE A 104 -13.59 -1.88 8.30
N VAL A 105 -14.62 -1.05 8.14
CA VAL A 105 -15.55 -1.09 7.00
C VAL A 105 -15.41 0.15 6.11
N LYS A 106 -15.19 1.34 6.69
CA LYS A 106 -15.14 2.61 5.95
C LYS A 106 -13.81 2.92 5.26
N LEU A 107 -12.69 2.39 5.78
CA LEU A 107 -11.37 2.55 5.19
C LEU A 107 -10.66 1.19 5.11
N PRO A 108 -11.15 0.25 4.29
CA PRO A 108 -10.68 -1.14 4.29
C PRO A 108 -9.28 -1.34 3.66
N GLN A 109 -8.57 -0.27 3.27
CA GLN A 109 -7.28 -0.38 2.55
C GLN A 109 -6.20 -1.10 3.38
N TRP A 110 -6.27 -1.05 4.72
CA TRP A 110 -5.37 -1.80 5.59
C TRP A 110 -5.46 -3.33 5.39
N ILE A 111 -6.61 -3.87 4.95
CA ILE A 111 -6.84 -5.29 4.72
C ILE A 111 -5.93 -5.82 3.60
N LEU A 112 -5.62 -5.00 2.61
CA LEU A 112 -4.72 -5.36 1.51
C LEU A 112 -3.26 -5.04 1.83
N LEU A 113 -3.01 -3.88 2.48
CA LEU A 113 -1.65 -3.43 2.77
C LEU A 113 -0.93 -4.31 3.81
N LEU A 114 -1.63 -4.71 4.88
CA LEU A 114 -1.00 -5.46 5.97
C LEU A 114 -0.51 -6.85 5.52
N PRO A 115 -1.29 -7.68 4.80
CA PRO A 115 -0.81 -8.96 4.30
C PRO A 115 0.40 -8.84 3.38
N ILE A 116 0.47 -7.83 2.52
CA ILE A 116 1.65 -7.58 1.67
C ILE A 116 2.89 -7.40 2.55
N GLY A 117 2.80 -6.50 3.54
CA GLY A 117 3.92 -6.23 4.43
C GLY A 117 4.37 -7.45 5.23
N LEU A 118 3.43 -8.25 5.73
CA LEU A 118 3.72 -9.48 6.48
C LEU A 118 4.37 -10.55 5.59
N LEU A 119 3.86 -10.76 4.37
CA LEU A 119 4.41 -11.74 3.42
C LEU A 119 5.82 -11.36 2.96
N ALA A 120 6.05 -10.08 2.62
CA ALA A 120 7.38 -9.58 2.27
C ALA A 120 8.38 -9.77 3.42
N SER A 121 7.99 -9.38 4.64
CA SER A 121 8.85 -9.45 5.82
C SER A 121 9.19 -10.88 6.16
N TYR A 122 8.19 -11.78 6.19
CA TYR A 122 8.38 -13.20 6.46
C TYR A 122 9.26 -13.87 5.40
N GLY A 123 8.97 -13.62 4.12
CA GLY A 123 9.73 -14.19 3.00
C GLY A 123 11.20 -13.77 2.97
N ALA A 124 11.53 -12.62 3.55
CA ALA A 124 12.89 -12.08 3.59
C ALA A 124 13.59 -12.25 4.94
N MET A 125 13.03 -13.01 5.90
CA MET A 125 13.72 -13.32 7.15
C MET A 125 14.98 -14.15 6.88
N PRO A 126 16.15 -13.78 7.43
CA PRO A 126 17.32 -14.65 7.40
C PRO A 126 16.98 -15.92 8.22
N VAL A 127 17.03 -17.07 7.55
CA VAL A 127 16.94 -18.41 8.18
C VAL A 127 18.34 -18.87 8.52
#